data_AF-A0A8J2TFA8-F1
#
_entry.id   AF-A0A8J2TFA8-F1
#
_cell.length_a   1.000
_cell.length_b   1.000
_cell.length_c   1.000
_cell.angle_alpha   90.00
_cell.angle_beta   90.00
_cell.angle_gamma   90.00
#
_symmetry.space_group_name_H-M   'P 1'
#
loop_
_entity.id
_entity.type
_entity.pdbx_description
1 polymer ?
#
loop_
_entity_poly.entity_id
_entity_poly.type
_entity_poly.pdbx_seq_one_letter_code
_entity_poly.pdbx_strand_id
1 'polypeptide(L)'
;MNVKERYHGWLIDLISEPTGYTFRCWLSEQTVWLSDCKVYPTPQQALAVARHRADLESACLSLICFLNEIKGHCYYLSSDEHQALTNSILEFAKSVS
;
A
#
# COMPACT_ATOMS: atom_id res chain seq x y z
N MET A 1 2.51 23.73 4.45
CA MET A 1 2.72 23.01 5.73
C MET A 1 3.10 21.59 5.36
N ASN A 2 4.23 21.07 5.84
CA ASN A 2 4.70 19.71 5.52
C ASN A 2 4.33 18.82 6.72
N VAL A 3 3.37 17.92 6.55
CA VAL A 3 2.88 17.06 7.64
C VAL A 3 3.46 15.67 7.45
N LYS A 4 4.29 15.26 8.41
CA LYS A 4 4.85 13.90 8.48
C LYS A 4 4.21 13.15 9.63
N GLU A 5 3.61 12.01 9.32
CA GLU A 5 2.94 11.15 10.29
C GLU A 5 3.49 9.72 10.21
N ARG A 6 3.59 9.06 11.37
CA ARG A 6 3.79 7.61 11.46
C ARG A 6 2.45 6.92 11.65
N TYR A 7 2.13 5.95 10.81
CA TYR A 7 0.87 5.22 10.84
C TYR A 7 1.12 3.73 10.55
N HIS A 8 0.89 2.84 11.53
CA HIS A 8 1.08 1.38 11.37
C HIS A 8 2.41 0.95 10.70
N GLY A 9 3.53 1.62 11.04
CA GLY A 9 4.84 1.32 10.44
C GLY A 9 5.13 2.06 9.11
N TRP A 10 4.13 2.74 8.56
CA TRP A 10 4.28 3.65 7.42
C TRP A 10 4.67 5.05 7.88
N LEU A 11 5.49 5.70 7.06
CA LEU A 11 5.73 7.14 7.08
C LEU A 11 4.88 7.75 5.98
N ILE A 12 4.00 8.68 6.36
CA ILE A 12 3.14 9.45 5.45
C ILE A 12 3.64 10.89 5.43
N ASP A 13 3.90 11.42 4.24
CA ASP A 13 4.33 12.80 3.99
C ASP A 13 3.30 13.49 3.11
N LEU A 14 2.60 14.50 3.66
CA LEU A 14 1.66 15.33 2.90
C LEU A 14 2.38 16.50 2.25
N ILE A 15 2.22 16.61 0.94
CA ILE A 15 2.85 17.65 0.12
C ILE A 15 1.77 18.65 -0.27
N SER A 16 2.01 19.93 0.02
CA SER A 16 1.12 21.02 -0.40
C SER A 16 1.34 21.32 -1.88
N GLU A 17 0.25 21.30 -2.65
CA GLU A 17 0.22 21.65 -4.07
C GLU A 17 -0.54 22.96 -4.29
N PRO A 18 -0.43 23.63 -5.46
CA PRO A 18 -1.15 24.86 -5.75
C PRO A 18 -2.68 24.74 -5.62
N THR A 19 -3.24 23.56 -5.86
CA THR A 19 -4.68 23.29 -5.88
C THR A 19 -5.15 22.35 -4.78
N GLY A 20 -4.28 21.99 -3.82
CA GLY A 20 -4.64 21.06 -2.74
C GLY A 20 -3.43 20.37 -2.14
N TYR A 21 -3.54 19.06 -1.92
CA TYR A 21 -2.54 18.25 -1.24
C TYR A 21 -2.36 16.91 -1.95
N THR A 22 -1.12 16.49 -2.11
CA THR A 22 -0.73 15.13 -2.49
C THR A 22 -0.11 14.44 -1.29
N PHE A 23 0.17 13.13 -1.40
CA PHE A 23 0.88 12.42 -0.36
C PHE A 23 1.89 11.44 -0.93
N ARG A 24 2.90 11.14 -0.13
CA ARG A 24 3.81 10.01 -0.31
C ARG A 24 3.76 9.16 0.92
N CYS A 25 3.75 7.85 0.77
CA CYS A 25 3.89 6.94 1.89
C CYS A 25 4.91 5.84 1.60
N TRP A 26 5.67 5.47 2.62
CA TRP A 26 6.66 4.40 2.53
C TRP A 26 6.79 3.68 3.86
N LEU A 27 7.03 2.38 3.80
CA LEU A 27 7.31 1.59 4.99
C LEU A 27 8.75 1.88 5.45
N SER A 28 8.99 2.16 6.73
CA SER A 28 10.33 2.61 7.19
C SER A 28 11.45 1.58 6.98
N GLU A 29 11.09 0.32 6.81
CA GLU A 29 11.99 -0.83 6.69
C GLU A 29 12.16 -1.31 5.23
N GLN A 30 11.38 -0.80 4.27
CA GLN A 30 11.36 -1.33 2.90
C GLN A 30 11.33 -0.21 1.84
N THR A 31 11.88 -0.51 0.66
CA THR A 31 11.81 0.32 -0.56
C THR A 31 10.42 0.33 -1.20
N VAL A 32 9.34 0.08 -0.44
CA VAL A 32 7.97 0.16 -0.93
C VAL A 32 7.52 1.61 -0.78
N TRP A 33 7.45 2.31 -1.90
CA TRP A 33 6.91 3.66 -1.98
C TRP A 33 5.53 3.63 -2.63
N LEU A 34 4.65 4.48 -2.12
CA LEU A 34 3.32 4.70 -2.63
C LEU A 34 3.17 6.19 -2.85
N SER A 35 2.83 6.58 -4.07
CA SER A 35 2.45 7.94 -4.42
C SER A 35 1.17 7.87 -5.22
N ASP A 36 0.16 8.61 -4.77
CA ASP A 36 -0.99 8.91 -5.61
C ASP A 36 -0.70 10.20 -6.40
N CYS A 37 -1.08 10.21 -7.68
CA CYS A 37 -1.01 11.39 -8.54
C CYS A 37 -2.25 12.29 -8.39
N LYS A 38 -3.26 11.87 -7.61
CA LYS A 38 -4.45 12.66 -7.31
C LYS A 38 -4.13 13.77 -6.30
N VAL A 39 -4.66 14.96 -6.58
CA VAL A 39 -4.62 16.12 -5.67
C VAL A 39 -5.93 16.17 -4.89
N TYR A 40 -5.83 16.17 -3.55
CA TYR A 40 -6.98 16.25 -2.66
C TYR A 40 -7.20 17.69 -2.17
N PRO A 41 -8.45 18.17 -2.12
CA PRO A 41 -8.76 19.53 -1.67
C PRO A 41 -8.28 19.89 -0.26
N THR A 42 -8.25 18.93 0.68
CA THR A 42 -7.90 19.19 2.09
C THR A 42 -6.83 18.23 2.60
N PRO A 43 -6.01 18.63 3.58
CA PRO A 43 -5.01 17.75 4.15
C PRO A 43 -5.64 16.56 4.87
N GLN A 44 -6.84 16.71 5.46
CA GLN A 44 -7.58 15.61 6.08
C GLN A 44 -8.02 14.56 5.06
N GLN A 45 -8.45 14.98 3.86
CA GLN A 45 -8.78 14.05 2.77
C GLN A 45 -7.53 13.33 2.27
N ALA A 46 -6.45 14.05 2.01
CA ALA A 46 -5.17 13.45 1.59
C ALA A 46 -4.68 12.42 2.63
N LEU A 47 -4.75 12.75 3.92
CA LEU A 47 -4.33 11.88 5.00
C LEU A 47 -5.22 10.63 5.13
N ALA A 48 -6.55 10.80 5.03
CA ALA A 48 -7.48 9.67 5.10
C ALA A 48 -7.22 8.67 3.97
N VAL A 49 -6.97 9.17 2.75
CA VAL A 49 -6.64 8.31 1.61
C VAL A 49 -5.26 7.68 1.80
N ALA A 50 -4.25 8.44 2.24
CA ALA A 50 -2.92 7.89 2.51
C ALA A 50 -2.96 6.72 3.52
N ARG A 51 -3.73 6.86 4.61
CA ARG A 51 -3.93 5.79 5.60
C ARG A 51 -4.65 4.58 5.00
N HIS A 52 -5.70 4.79 4.23
CA HIS A 52 -6.41 3.70 3.55
C HIS A 52 -5.48 2.92 2.60
N ARG A 53 -4.64 3.63 1.84
CA ARG A 53 -3.66 3.01 0.94
C ARG A 53 -2.59 2.24 1.72
N ALA A 54 -2.08 2.80 2.82
CA ALA A 54 -1.15 2.12 3.70
C ALA A 54 -1.74 0.81 4.27
N ASP A 55 -3.00 0.84 4.74
CA ASP A 55 -3.67 -0.36 5.27
C ASP A 55 -3.88 -1.42 4.18
N LEU A 56 -4.30 -1.02 2.97
CA LEU A 56 -4.47 -1.92 1.84
C LEU A 56 -3.16 -2.61 1.45
N GLU A 57 -2.08 -1.84 1.34
CA GLU A 57 -0.77 -2.35 0.92
C GLU A 57 -0.15 -3.24 2.00
N SER A 58 -0.35 -2.91 3.28
CA SER A 58 -0.02 -3.81 4.40
C SER A 58 -0.78 -5.14 4.32
N ALA A 59 -2.07 -5.11 3.98
CA ALA A 59 -2.87 -6.33 3.83
C ALA A 59 -2.37 -7.17 2.64
N CYS A 60 -2.09 -6.55 1.49
CA CYS A 60 -1.53 -7.21 0.32
C CYS A 60 -0.16 -7.85 0.61
N LEU A 61 0.75 -7.12 1.25
CA LEU A 61 2.05 -7.64 1.65
C LEU A 61 1.91 -8.84 2.59
N SER A 62 1.02 -8.74 3.59
CA SER A 62 0.78 -9.83 4.55
C SER A 62 0.25 -11.09 3.85
N LEU A 63 -0.70 -10.94 2.93
CA LEU A 63 -1.24 -12.07 2.15
C LEU A 63 -0.18 -12.70 1.23
N ILE A 64 0.65 -11.89 0.58
CA ILE A 64 1.73 -12.38 -0.27
C ILE A 64 2.80 -13.12 0.57
N CYS A 65 3.18 -12.57 1.72
CA CYS A 65 4.08 -13.23 2.66
C CYS A 65 3.51 -14.59 3.10
N PHE A 66 2.24 -14.64 3.48
CA PHE A 66 1.55 -15.88 3.83
C PHE A 66 1.53 -16.89 2.67
N LEU A 67 1.24 -16.46 1.44
CA LEU A 67 1.30 -17.33 0.27
C LEU A 67 2.71 -17.88 0.02
N ASN A 68 3.75 -17.07 0.21
CA ASN A 68 5.14 -17.49 0.07
C ASN A 68 5.53 -18.51 1.14
N GLU A 69 5.12 -18.30 2.39
CA GLU A 69 5.33 -19.26 3.48
C GLU A 69 4.63 -20.58 3.20
N ILE A 70 3.36 -20.55 2.77
CA ILE A 70 2.61 -21.76 2.42
C ILE A 70 3.24 -22.48 1.25
N LYS A 71 3.72 -21.79 0.21
CA LYS A 71 4.43 -22.46 -0.91
C LYS A 71 5.67 -23.22 -0.43
N GLY A 72 6.37 -22.70 0.57
CA GLY A 72 7.54 -23.35 1.17
C GLY A 72 7.20 -24.57 2.03
N HIS A 73 5.99 -24.63 2.59
CA HIS A 73 5.59 -25.66 3.58
C HIS A 73 4.48 -26.60 3.12
N CYS A 74 3.76 -26.29 2.04
CA CYS A 74 2.51 -26.92 1.66
C CYS A 74 2.57 -27.37 0.20
N TYR A 75 2.61 -28.68 -0.03
CA TYR A 75 2.75 -29.30 -1.35
C TYR A 75 1.53 -29.15 -2.28
N TYR A 76 0.45 -28.52 -1.82
CA TYR A 76 -0.83 -28.41 -2.52
C TYR A 76 -0.96 -27.17 -3.40
N LEU A 77 0.02 -26.28 -3.39
CA LEU A 77 -0.01 -25.03 -4.15
C LEU A 77 1.06 -25.09 -5.22
N SER A 78 0.65 -25.37 -6.46
CA SER A 78 1.55 -25.34 -7.61
C SER A 78 2.10 -23.93 -7.83
N SER A 79 3.21 -23.83 -8.57
CA SER A 79 3.77 -22.52 -8.93
C SER A 79 2.77 -21.63 -9.68
N ASP A 80 1.91 -22.23 -10.51
CA ASP A 80 0.92 -21.50 -11.31
C ASP A 80 -0.22 -20.97 -10.43
N GLU A 81 -0.72 -21.78 -9.49
CA GLU A 81 -1.74 -21.35 -8.52
C GLU A 81 -1.20 -20.25 -7.60
N HIS A 82 0.06 -20.38 -7.16
CA HIS A 82 0.72 -19.37 -6.34
C HIS A 82 0.83 -18.03 -7.07
N GLN A 83 1.24 -18.08 -8.34
CA GLN A 83 1.35 -16.89 -9.18
C GLN A 83 -0.03 -16.27 -9.46
N ALA A 84 -1.04 -17.10 -9.75
CA ALA A 84 -2.40 -16.64 -10.00
C ALA A 84 -3.00 -15.93 -8.77
N LEU A 85 -2.82 -16.49 -7.57
CA LEU A 85 -3.28 -15.88 -6.32
C LEU A 85 -2.53 -14.57 -6.01
N THR A 86 -1.21 -14.56 -6.20
CA THR A 86 -0.38 -13.35 -6.02
C THR A 86 -0.86 -12.23 -6.96
N ASN A 87 -1.09 -12.55 -8.23
CA ASN A 87 -1.61 -11.59 -9.21
C ASN A 87 -3.00 -11.09 -8.82
N SER A 88 -3.90 -11.98 -8.39
CA SER A 88 -5.25 -11.61 -7.96
C SER A 88 -5.24 -10.63 -6.78
N ILE A 89 -4.36 -10.82 -5.79
CA ILE A 89 -4.20 -9.89 -4.66
C ILE A 89 -3.74 -8.52 -5.15
N LEU A 90 -2.73 -8.48 -6.03
CA LEU A 90 -2.19 -7.23 -6.57
C LEU A 90 -3.19 -6.50 -7.47
N GLU A 91 -3.97 -7.23 -8.28
CA GLU A 91 -5.03 -6.66 -9.11
C GLU A 91 -6.17 -6.10 -8.27
N PHE A 92 -6.58 -6.82 -7.22
CA PHE A 92 -7.58 -6.32 -6.28
C PHE A 92 -7.12 -5.00 -5.66
N ALA A 93 -5.87 -4.96 -5.16
CA ALA A 93 -5.29 -3.74 -4.59
C ALA A 93 -5.39 -2.57 -5.56
N LYS A 94 -4.98 -2.76 -6.82
CA LYS A 94 -5.05 -1.74 -7.87
C LYS A 94 -6.47 -1.28 -8.18
N SER A 95 -7.46 -2.17 -8.12
CA SER A 95 -8.86 -1.83 -8.44
C SER A 95 -9.58 -1.01 -7.37
N VAL A 96 -9.13 -1.10 -6.11
CA VAL A 96 -9.70 -0.35 -4.97
C VAL A 96 -8.87 0.88 -4.60
N SER A 97 -7.85 1.19 -5.41
CA SER A 97 -6.93 2.35 -5.33
C SER A 97 -7.51 3.61 -5.98
#